data_AF-A0A521RLZ7-F1
#
_entry.id   AF-A0A521RLZ7-F1
#
_cell.length_a   1.000
_cell.length_b   1.000
_cell.length_c   1.000
_cell.angle_alpha   90.00
_cell.angle_beta   90.00
_cell.angle_gamma   90.00
#
_symmetry.space_group_name_H-M   'P 1'
#
loop_
_entity.id
_entity.type
_entity.pdbx_description
1 polymer ?
#
loop_
_entity_poly.entity_id
_entity_poly.type
_entity_poly.pdbx_seq_one_letter_code
_entity_poly.pdbx_strand_id
1 'polypeptide(L)'
;MALRVPRSALLLAAIVLGGCTEGSVFAPAGSPPPSNTNPAITQTGTQTVRKTIEQLRSDQTALNSGIAAQQGQFNTTRAQLATDARTYSSLVSGITSRLQAGTTPGNPDLVNQWNAAQGRLDAVTLGVGTLNSLASQVTTQASVAGYLLENVRLALMVGGATDADHRNLRAIESETRRSMQQIDRLIADLNAEIARENTFLGRERTNLAALSYNVNIGRLGGAPGSGQGGTVTPQPTRRPVPLQ
;
A
#
# COMPACT_ATOMS: atom_id res chain seq x y z
N MET A 1 10.95 -23.57 41.91
CA MET A 1 10.91 -23.54 40.43
C MET A 1 12.31 -23.26 39.92
N ALA A 2 12.94 -24.33 39.42
CA ALA A 2 14.26 -24.32 38.81
C ALA A 2 14.09 -24.35 37.29
N LEU A 3 14.88 -23.57 36.54
CA LEU A 3 15.95 -24.09 35.69
C LEU A 3 16.67 -22.94 34.98
N ARG A 4 17.97 -22.84 35.26
CA ARG A 4 19.01 -22.19 34.44
C ARG A 4 19.29 -23.06 33.21
N VAL A 5 19.59 -22.46 32.05
CA VAL A 5 20.38 -23.09 30.95
C VAL A 5 21.20 -22.00 30.21
N PRO A 6 22.43 -22.30 29.74
CA PRO A 6 23.57 -21.38 29.72
C PRO A 6 24.04 -20.92 28.32
N ARG A 7 24.96 -19.94 28.31
CA ARG A 7 25.82 -19.56 27.18
C ARG A 7 27.19 -20.23 27.33
N SER A 8 27.59 -21.03 26.36
CA SER A 8 28.95 -21.56 26.14
C SER A 8 29.18 -21.57 24.61
N ALA A 9 30.05 -20.73 24.05
CA ALA A 9 31.52 -20.84 23.95
C ALA A 9 31.98 -21.90 22.93
N LEU A 10 32.68 -21.49 21.87
CA LEU A 10 33.87 -22.19 21.37
C LEU A 10 34.67 -21.33 20.36
N LEU A 11 35.88 -20.97 20.79
CA LEU A 11 37.04 -20.61 19.96
C LEU A 11 37.53 -21.85 19.21
N LEU A 12 38.05 -21.70 17.99
CA LEU A 12 39.10 -22.58 17.49
C LEU A 12 40.11 -21.82 16.63
N ALA A 13 41.34 -21.80 17.14
CA ALA A 13 42.56 -21.56 16.39
C ALA A 13 43.16 -22.92 15.99
N ALA A 14 43.78 -23.00 14.81
CA ALA A 14 44.73 -24.04 14.48
C ALA A 14 45.78 -23.51 13.49
N ILE A 15 47.03 -23.46 13.98
CA ILE A 15 48.28 -23.22 13.26
C ILE A 15 48.86 -24.58 12.90
N VAL A 16 49.36 -24.78 11.66
CA VAL A 16 50.44 -25.73 11.37
C VAL A 16 51.38 -25.14 10.31
N LEU A 17 52.66 -25.01 10.69
CA LEU A 17 53.81 -24.80 9.81
C LEU A 17 54.28 -26.14 9.22
N GLY A 18 54.75 -26.12 7.98
CA GLY A 18 55.53 -27.21 7.39
C GLY A 18 56.13 -26.78 6.05
N GLY A 19 57.44 -26.53 6.02
CA GLY A 19 58.19 -26.25 4.80
C GLY A 19 58.66 -27.52 4.09
N CYS A 20 59.03 -27.38 2.81
CA CYS A 20 60.14 -28.08 2.14
C CYS A 20 60.34 -27.50 0.72
N THR A 21 61.46 -26.79 0.56
CA THR A 21 62.50 -26.89 -0.49
C THR A 21 62.17 -26.94 -1.99
N GLU A 22 62.94 -26.12 -2.71
CA GLU A 22 63.06 -25.89 -4.15
C GLU A 22 63.44 -27.12 -5.00
N GLY A 23 63.01 -27.11 -6.28
CA GLY A 23 63.38 -28.12 -7.28
C GLY A 23 62.77 -27.89 -8.67
N SER A 24 63.28 -26.87 -9.38
CA SER A 24 63.64 -26.86 -10.82
C SER A 24 62.71 -27.39 -11.94
N VAL A 25 62.35 -26.46 -12.83
CA VAL A 25 62.47 -26.45 -14.32
C VAL A 25 61.85 -27.60 -15.15
N PHE A 26 60.75 -27.31 -15.88
CA PHE A 26 60.62 -27.32 -17.36
C PHE A 26 59.13 -27.33 -17.77
N ALA A 27 58.71 -26.33 -18.55
CA ALA A 27 57.57 -26.40 -19.48
C ALA A 27 58.16 -26.39 -20.92
N PRO A 28 57.44 -26.73 -22.01
CA PRO A 28 55.99 -26.89 -22.15
C PRO A 28 55.52 -28.08 -23.03
N ALA A 29 54.30 -28.56 -22.81
CA ALA A 29 53.46 -29.13 -23.85
C ALA A 29 52.00 -29.02 -23.43
N GLY A 30 51.23 -28.19 -24.14
CA GLY A 30 49.82 -27.95 -23.90
C GLY A 30 49.00 -29.23 -24.05
N SER A 31 48.68 -29.84 -22.92
CA SER A 31 47.58 -30.79 -22.81
C SER A 31 46.34 -29.99 -22.41
N PRO A 32 45.19 -30.14 -23.09
CA PRO A 32 43.95 -29.53 -22.61
C PRO A 32 43.66 -30.04 -21.18
N PRO A 33 43.14 -29.19 -20.28
CA PRO A 33 42.87 -29.59 -18.91
C PRO A 33 41.89 -30.77 -18.91
N PRO A 34 42.07 -31.77 -18.03
CA PRO A 34 41.07 -32.81 -17.85
C PRO A 34 39.75 -32.12 -17.48
N SER A 35 38.72 -32.41 -18.27
CA SER A 35 37.36 -32.06 -17.90
C SER A 35 37.01 -32.89 -16.68
N ASN A 36 37.08 -32.27 -15.50
CA ASN A 36 36.71 -32.88 -14.23
C ASN A 36 35.17 -32.99 -14.16
N THR A 37 34.55 -33.72 -15.07
CA THR A 37 33.16 -34.19 -14.92
C THR A 37 33.15 -35.32 -13.92
N ASN A 38 33.36 -35.01 -12.64
CA ASN A 38 33.01 -35.91 -11.56
C ASN A 38 31.47 -35.87 -11.43
N PRO A 39 30.75 -36.94 -11.78
CA PRO A 39 29.28 -36.97 -11.73
C PRO A 39 28.75 -36.70 -10.32
N ALA A 40 29.51 -36.97 -9.27
CA ALA A 40 29.10 -36.68 -7.89
C ALA A 40 29.00 -35.17 -7.59
N ILE A 41 29.95 -34.35 -8.07
CA ILE A 41 29.96 -32.89 -7.83
C ILE A 41 28.90 -32.19 -8.69
N THR A 42 28.70 -32.66 -9.92
CA THR A 42 27.64 -32.17 -10.82
C THR A 42 26.25 -32.59 -10.35
N GLN A 43 26.10 -33.78 -9.74
CA GLN A 43 24.83 -34.26 -9.19
C GLN A 43 24.45 -33.55 -7.87
N THR A 44 25.41 -33.25 -6.98
CA THR A 44 25.14 -32.43 -5.78
C THR A 44 24.82 -30.97 -6.13
N GLY A 45 25.53 -30.40 -7.12
CA GLY A 45 25.24 -29.06 -7.63
C GLY A 45 23.83 -28.95 -8.23
N THR A 46 23.45 -29.91 -9.09
CA THR A 46 22.10 -29.95 -9.69
C THR A 46 20.98 -30.20 -8.66
N GLN A 47 21.18 -31.06 -7.66
CA GLN A 47 20.17 -31.27 -6.60
C GLN A 47 19.95 -30.04 -5.73
N THR A 48 21.03 -29.32 -5.40
CA THR A 48 20.93 -28.07 -4.63
C THR A 48 20.15 -27.01 -5.42
N VAL A 49 20.47 -26.84 -6.70
CA VAL A 49 19.76 -25.89 -7.59
C VAL A 49 18.28 -26.24 -7.73
N ARG A 50 17.92 -27.53 -7.88
CA ARG A 50 16.52 -27.96 -7.96
C ARG A 50 15.75 -27.63 -6.69
N LYS A 51 16.32 -27.90 -5.51
CA LYS A 51 15.70 -27.54 -4.23
C LYS A 51 15.49 -26.03 -4.11
N THR A 52 16.47 -25.23 -4.54
CA THR A 52 16.33 -23.77 -4.60
C THR A 52 15.21 -23.35 -5.54
N ILE A 53 15.10 -23.94 -6.74
CA ILE A 53 14.02 -23.63 -7.69
C ILE A 53 12.65 -23.97 -7.11
N GLU A 54 12.51 -25.11 -6.43
CA GLU A 54 11.27 -25.50 -5.75
C GLU A 54 10.88 -24.48 -4.67
N GLN A 55 11.85 -24.04 -3.85
CA GLN A 55 11.63 -22.99 -2.85
C GLN A 55 11.22 -21.67 -3.51
N LEU A 56 11.94 -21.22 -4.54
CA LEU A 56 11.64 -19.97 -5.25
C LEU A 56 10.25 -20.00 -5.91
N ARG A 57 9.82 -21.16 -6.42
CA ARG A 57 8.44 -21.33 -6.92
C ARG A 57 7.40 -21.22 -5.81
N SER A 58 7.66 -21.84 -4.67
CA SER A 58 6.78 -21.74 -3.49
C SER A 58 6.65 -20.28 -3.05
N ASP A 59 7.78 -19.58 -2.93
CA ASP A 59 7.83 -18.17 -2.53
C ASP A 59 7.14 -17.27 -3.56
N GLN A 60 7.33 -17.51 -4.86
CA GLN A 60 6.62 -16.79 -5.92
C GLN A 60 5.10 -17.03 -5.88
N THR A 61 4.68 -18.25 -5.59
CA THR A 61 3.25 -18.59 -5.46
C THR A 61 2.64 -17.91 -4.24
N ALA A 62 3.35 -17.89 -3.11
CA ALA A 62 2.94 -17.17 -1.91
C ALA A 62 2.88 -15.65 -2.16
N LEU A 63 3.88 -15.08 -2.85
CA LEU A 63 3.92 -13.68 -3.26
C LEU A 63 2.69 -13.32 -4.10
N ASN A 64 2.41 -14.10 -5.15
CA ASN A 64 1.25 -13.87 -6.02
C ASN A 64 -0.08 -13.97 -5.26
N SER A 65 -0.19 -14.93 -4.34
CA SER A 65 -1.39 -15.10 -3.50
C SER A 65 -1.57 -13.91 -2.55
N GLY A 66 -0.48 -13.42 -1.96
CA GLY A 66 -0.49 -12.23 -1.10
C GLY A 66 -0.93 -10.98 -1.85
N ILE A 67 -0.38 -10.75 -3.06
CA ILE A 67 -0.78 -9.62 -3.92
C ILE A 67 -2.26 -9.70 -4.27
N ALA A 68 -2.75 -10.88 -4.68
CA ALA A 68 -4.15 -11.07 -5.02
C ALA A 68 -5.09 -10.80 -3.83
N ALA A 69 -4.72 -11.27 -2.64
CA ALA A 69 -5.47 -11.02 -1.41
C ALA A 69 -5.49 -9.52 -1.04
N GLN A 70 -4.33 -8.86 -1.11
CA GLN A 70 -4.20 -7.42 -0.84
C GLN A 70 -5.03 -6.58 -1.83
N GLN A 71 -5.00 -6.94 -3.13
CA GLN A 71 -5.83 -6.29 -4.14
C GLN A 71 -7.33 -6.49 -3.88
N GLY A 72 -7.73 -7.71 -3.49
CA GLY A 72 -9.11 -8.01 -3.12
C GLY A 72 -9.58 -7.19 -1.91
N GLN A 73 -8.73 -7.06 -0.90
CA GLN A 73 -8.99 -6.22 0.27
C GLN A 73 -9.11 -4.75 -0.11
N PHE A 74 -8.19 -4.22 -0.92
CA PHE A 74 -8.26 -2.85 -1.42
C PHE A 74 -9.59 -2.57 -2.13
N ASN A 75 -9.99 -3.43 -3.07
CA ASN A 75 -11.23 -3.28 -3.81
C ASN A 75 -12.47 -3.33 -2.89
N THR A 76 -12.45 -4.20 -1.88
CA THR A 76 -13.52 -4.32 -0.90
C THR A 76 -13.64 -3.07 -0.04
N THR A 77 -12.54 -2.60 0.54
CA THR A 77 -12.51 -1.37 1.36
C THR A 77 -12.95 -0.17 0.52
N ARG A 78 -12.49 -0.07 -0.72
CA ARG A 78 -12.91 0.99 -1.64
C ARG A 78 -14.42 0.99 -1.92
N ALA A 79 -15.02 -0.20 -2.14
CA ALA A 79 -16.45 -0.32 -2.35
C ALA A 79 -17.26 0.08 -1.10
N GLN A 80 -16.77 -0.27 0.08
CA GLN A 80 -17.36 0.14 1.37
C GLN A 80 -17.31 1.66 1.55
N LEU A 81 -16.13 2.27 1.35
CA LEU A 81 -15.95 3.72 1.42
C LEU A 81 -16.89 4.47 0.48
N ALA A 82 -16.99 4.02 -0.78
CA ALA A 82 -17.92 4.61 -1.75
C ALA A 82 -19.39 4.48 -1.31
N THR A 83 -19.75 3.40 -0.61
CA THR A 83 -21.11 3.19 -0.09
C THR A 83 -21.39 4.11 1.10
N ASP A 84 -20.45 4.25 2.03
CA ASP A 84 -20.58 5.15 3.17
C ASP A 84 -20.65 6.61 2.73
N ALA A 85 -19.83 7.03 1.76
CA ALA A 85 -19.86 8.37 1.19
C ALA A 85 -21.21 8.69 0.51
N ARG A 86 -21.78 7.75 -0.26
CA ARG A 86 -23.12 7.92 -0.86
C ARG A 86 -24.20 8.01 0.20
N THR A 87 -24.15 7.14 1.21
CA THR A 87 -25.12 7.14 2.32
C THR A 87 -25.07 8.45 3.09
N TYR A 88 -23.87 8.94 3.41
CA TYR A 88 -23.66 10.26 3.98
C TYR A 88 -24.29 11.37 3.14
N SER A 89 -24.00 11.41 1.83
CA SER A 89 -24.51 12.46 0.94
C SER A 89 -26.04 12.46 0.84
N SER A 90 -26.66 11.27 0.90
CA SER A 90 -28.12 11.12 0.94
C SER A 90 -28.71 11.68 2.23
N LEU A 91 -28.10 11.39 3.38
CA LEU A 91 -28.52 11.94 4.68
C LEU A 91 -28.41 13.47 4.69
N VAL A 92 -27.28 14.02 4.24
CA VAL A 92 -27.09 15.47 4.17
C VAL A 92 -28.12 16.13 3.25
N SER A 93 -28.40 15.52 2.10
CA SER A 93 -29.42 16.04 1.16
C SER A 93 -30.83 16.02 1.78
N GLY A 94 -31.17 14.94 2.50
CA GLY A 94 -32.46 14.82 3.21
C GLY A 94 -32.60 15.87 4.33
N ILE A 95 -31.57 16.05 5.14
CA ILE A 95 -31.53 17.08 6.18
C ILE A 95 -31.66 18.47 5.55
N THR A 96 -30.88 18.76 4.51
CA THR A 96 -30.91 20.06 3.81
C THR A 96 -32.30 20.35 3.25
N SER A 97 -32.94 19.39 2.59
CA SER A 97 -34.28 19.55 2.04
C SER A 97 -35.32 19.87 3.13
N ARG A 98 -35.27 19.19 4.28
CA ARG A 98 -36.13 19.49 5.43
C ARG A 98 -35.88 20.88 6.00
N LEU A 99 -34.62 21.30 6.08
CA LEU A 99 -34.24 22.64 6.55
C LEU A 99 -34.64 23.76 5.57
N GLN A 100 -34.72 23.48 4.27
CA GLN A 100 -35.22 24.42 3.26
C GLN A 100 -36.73 24.64 3.39
N ALA A 101 -37.48 23.56 3.63
CA ALA A 101 -38.91 23.65 3.92
C ALA A 101 -39.19 24.33 5.27
N GLY A 102 -38.21 24.30 6.18
CA GLY A 102 -38.33 24.74 7.55
C GLY A 102 -38.86 23.63 8.46
N THR A 103 -38.29 23.52 9.65
CA THR A 103 -38.70 22.57 10.69
C THR A 103 -38.67 23.26 12.05
N THR A 104 -39.25 22.62 13.06
CA THR A 104 -39.10 23.05 14.46
C THR A 104 -37.62 23.05 14.87
N PRO A 105 -37.14 24.10 15.58
CA PRO A 105 -35.82 24.10 16.20
C PRO A 105 -35.59 22.84 17.04
N GLY A 106 -34.42 22.21 16.88
CA GLY A 106 -34.05 21.01 17.63
C GLY A 106 -34.86 19.75 17.28
N ASN A 107 -35.40 19.65 16.06
CA ASN A 107 -36.15 18.47 15.63
C ASN A 107 -35.33 17.17 15.85
N PRO A 108 -35.79 16.23 16.69
CA PRO A 108 -35.05 15.01 17.03
C PRO A 108 -34.79 14.11 15.82
N ASP A 109 -35.67 14.10 14.80
CA ASP A 109 -35.46 13.31 13.59
C ASP A 109 -34.27 13.82 12.77
N LEU A 110 -34.09 15.13 12.67
CA LEU A 110 -32.92 15.72 11.99
C LEU A 110 -31.65 15.53 12.79
N VAL A 111 -31.72 15.63 14.12
CA VAL A 111 -30.59 15.32 15.00
C VAL A 111 -30.16 13.86 14.83
N ASN A 112 -31.10 12.93 14.77
CA ASN A 112 -30.81 11.51 14.53
C ASN A 112 -30.18 11.27 13.16
N GLN A 113 -30.68 11.91 12.10
CA GLN A 113 -30.08 11.82 10.76
C GLN A 113 -28.68 12.43 10.71
N TRP A 114 -28.47 13.55 11.39
CA TRP A 114 -27.16 14.20 11.50
C TRP A 114 -26.16 13.32 12.25
N ASN A 115 -26.57 12.71 13.37
CA ASN A 115 -25.76 11.72 14.10
C ASN A 115 -25.44 10.50 13.22
N ALA A 116 -26.40 10.02 12.44
CA ALA A 116 -26.17 8.93 11.49
C ALA A 116 -25.16 9.34 10.40
N ALA A 117 -25.22 10.58 9.90
CA ALA A 117 -24.27 11.11 8.94
C ALA A 117 -22.87 11.23 9.54
N GLN A 118 -22.75 11.66 10.80
CA GLN A 118 -21.49 11.65 11.53
C GLN A 118 -20.89 10.24 11.61
N GLY A 119 -21.69 9.25 11.98
CA GLY A 119 -21.27 7.85 12.01
C GLY A 119 -20.75 7.34 10.65
N ARG A 120 -21.27 7.84 9.53
CA ARG A 120 -20.73 7.51 8.19
C ARG A 120 -19.37 8.13 7.94
N LEU A 121 -19.12 9.38 8.36
CA LEU A 121 -17.79 9.97 8.26
C LEU A 121 -16.77 9.26 9.17
N ASP A 122 -17.21 8.77 10.33
CA ASP A 122 -16.36 7.97 11.22
C ASP A 122 -16.04 6.61 10.58
N ALA A 123 -17.01 5.95 9.94
CA ALA A 123 -16.76 4.74 9.16
C ALA A 123 -15.76 4.96 8.02
N VAL A 124 -15.87 6.06 7.28
CA VAL A 124 -14.89 6.46 6.26
C VAL A 124 -13.50 6.66 6.88
N THR A 125 -13.42 7.29 8.05
CA THR A 125 -12.16 7.49 8.78
C THR A 125 -11.50 6.16 9.15
N LEU A 126 -12.28 5.18 9.63
CA LEU A 126 -11.79 3.84 9.93
C LEU A 126 -11.33 3.09 8.66
N GLY A 127 -12.05 3.26 7.56
CA GLY A 127 -11.67 2.71 6.26
C GLY A 127 -10.34 3.27 5.76
N VAL A 128 -10.09 4.57 5.91
CA VAL A 128 -8.77 5.18 5.64
C VAL A 128 -7.67 4.56 6.51
N GLY A 129 -7.95 4.28 7.79
CA GLY A 129 -7.03 3.55 8.66
C GLY A 129 -6.68 2.16 8.12
N THR A 130 -7.69 1.45 7.58
CA THR A 130 -7.51 0.14 6.95
C THR A 130 -6.66 0.23 5.68
N LEU A 131 -6.88 1.25 4.83
CA LEU A 131 -6.06 1.51 3.64
C LEU A 131 -4.60 1.80 4.02
N ASN A 132 -4.34 2.56 5.08
CA ASN A 132 -2.98 2.83 5.56
C ASN A 132 -2.28 1.55 6.04
N SER A 133 -2.99 0.69 6.79
CA SER A 133 -2.44 -0.60 7.19
C SER A 133 -2.12 -1.48 5.97
N LEU A 134 -3.02 -1.50 4.99
CA LEU A 134 -2.82 -2.25 3.76
C LEU A 134 -1.62 -1.73 2.96
N ALA A 135 -1.42 -0.41 2.88
CA ALA A 135 -0.25 0.20 2.23
C ALA A 135 1.08 -0.24 2.87
N SER A 136 1.13 -0.30 4.21
CA SER A 136 2.30 -0.85 4.92
C SER A 136 2.54 -2.32 4.59
N GLN A 137 1.49 -3.14 4.55
CA GLN A 137 1.60 -4.56 4.19
C GLN A 137 2.08 -4.78 2.75
N VAL A 138 1.58 -3.99 1.79
CA VAL A 138 2.00 -4.03 0.39
C VAL A 138 3.47 -3.60 0.26
N THR A 139 3.92 -2.63 1.06
CA THR A 139 5.34 -2.21 1.11
C THR A 139 6.23 -3.34 1.62
N THR A 140 5.82 -4.08 2.66
CA THR A 140 6.53 -5.29 3.11
C THR A 140 6.60 -6.34 2.01
N GLN A 141 5.50 -6.53 1.26
CA GLN A 141 5.46 -7.47 0.14
C GLN A 141 6.42 -7.05 -0.99
N ALA A 142 6.59 -5.74 -1.22
CA ALA A 142 7.56 -5.21 -2.18
C ALA A 142 8.99 -5.63 -1.82
N SER A 143 9.36 -5.56 -0.53
CA SER A 143 10.65 -6.04 -0.05
C SER A 143 10.83 -7.53 -0.32
N VAL A 144 9.82 -8.35 -0.04
CA VAL A 144 9.85 -9.81 -0.34
C VAL A 144 10.07 -10.07 -1.83
N ALA A 145 9.38 -9.35 -2.71
CA ALA A 145 9.58 -9.46 -4.15
C ALA A 145 11.01 -9.08 -4.58
N GLY A 146 11.58 -8.05 -3.97
CA GLY A 146 12.98 -7.65 -4.18
C GLY A 146 13.98 -8.73 -3.75
N TYR A 147 13.80 -9.32 -2.57
CA TYR A 147 14.63 -10.44 -2.10
C TYR A 147 14.51 -11.65 -3.02
N LEU A 148 13.30 -11.97 -3.50
CA LEU A 148 13.07 -13.09 -4.41
C LEU A 148 13.80 -12.88 -5.74
N LEU A 149 13.72 -11.69 -6.32
CA LEU A 149 14.39 -11.36 -7.58
C LEU A 149 15.92 -11.49 -7.45
N GLU A 150 16.49 -11.03 -6.33
CA GLU A 150 17.92 -11.15 -6.08
C GLU A 150 18.34 -12.62 -5.92
N ASN A 151 17.58 -13.41 -5.17
CA ASN A 151 17.86 -14.84 -5.01
C ASN A 151 17.79 -15.60 -6.35
N VAL A 152 16.84 -15.25 -7.23
CA VAL A 152 16.74 -15.82 -8.57
C VAL A 152 17.98 -15.47 -9.41
N ARG A 153 18.47 -14.22 -9.34
CA ARG A 153 19.70 -13.79 -10.04
C ARG A 153 20.92 -14.53 -9.55
N LEU A 154 21.07 -14.68 -8.23
CA LEU A 154 22.16 -15.46 -7.63
C LEU A 154 22.11 -16.92 -8.09
N ALA A 155 20.91 -17.53 -8.11
CA ALA A 155 20.73 -18.89 -8.59
C ALA A 155 21.09 -19.07 -10.08
N LEU A 156 20.84 -18.05 -10.92
CA LEU A 156 21.26 -18.03 -12.33
C LEU A 156 22.78 -17.96 -12.52
N MET A 157 23.53 -17.51 -11.50
CA MET A 157 25.00 -17.43 -11.55
C MET A 157 25.69 -18.72 -11.07
N VAL A 158 24.96 -19.65 -10.46
CA VAL A 158 25.53 -20.91 -9.94
C VAL A 158 25.80 -21.88 -11.10
N GLY A 159 27.06 -22.25 -11.27
CA GLY A 159 27.48 -23.24 -12.26
C GLY A 159 26.96 -24.66 -11.97
N GLY A 160 26.73 -25.44 -13.03
CA GLY A 160 26.30 -26.84 -12.93
C GLY A 160 24.79 -27.08 -13.01
N ALA A 161 23.97 -26.03 -13.19
CA ALA A 161 22.54 -26.16 -13.44
C ALA A 161 22.24 -26.61 -14.88
N THR A 162 21.16 -27.37 -15.09
CA THR A 162 20.74 -27.80 -16.45
C THR A 162 20.08 -26.64 -17.23
N ASP A 163 19.96 -26.76 -18.55
CA ASP A 163 19.22 -25.78 -19.36
C ASP A 163 17.73 -25.70 -18.96
N ALA A 164 17.17 -26.80 -18.48
CA ALA A 164 15.81 -26.84 -17.94
C ALA A 164 15.69 -25.98 -16.67
N ASP A 165 16.68 -26.05 -15.79
CA ASP A 165 16.74 -25.27 -14.55
C ASP A 165 16.85 -23.76 -14.85
N HIS A 166 17.70 -23.38 -15.81
CA HIS A 166 17.82 -21.99 -16.26
C HIS A 166 16.52 -21.45 -16.85
N ARG A 167 15.79 -22.25 -17.65
CA ARG A 167 14.47 -21.85 -18.17
C ARG A 167 13.46 -21.63 -17.05
N ASN A 168 13.45 -22.50 -16.05
CA ASN A 168 12.59 -22.34 -14.87
C ASN A 168 12.92 -21.06 -14.09
N LEU A 169 14.21 -20.80 -13.83
CA LEU A 169 14.64 -19.59 -13.12
C LEU A 169 14.29 -18.32 -13.89
N ARG A 170 14.48 -18.28 -15.22
CA ARG A 170 14.06 -17.14 -16.06
C ARG A 170 12.55 -16.92 -16.03
N ALA A 171 11.76 -17.98 -16.00
CA ALA A 171 10.31 -17.87 -15.86
C ALA A 171 9.95 -17.22 -14.52
N ILE A 172 10.50 -17.72 -13.42
CA ILE A 172 10.30 -17.14 -12.07
C ILE A 172 10.74 -15.67 -12.07
N GLU A 173 11.91 -15.34 -12.62
CA GLU A 173 12.39 -13.96 -12.70
C GLU A 173 11.38 -13.03 -13.40
N SER A 174 10.83 -13.47 -14.53
CA SER A 174 9.86 -12.70 -15.30
C SER A 174 8.54 -12.51 -14.53
N GLU A 175 8.10 -13.55 -13.82
CA GLU A 175 6.91 -13.49 -12.96
C GLU A 175 7.13 -12.55 -11.78
N THR A 176 8.28 -12.62 -11.09
CA THR A 176 8.62 -11.72 -9.99
C THR A 176 8.65 -10.26 -10.46
N ARG A 177 9.25 -9.97 -11.62
CA ARG A 177 9.25 -8.60 -12.20
C ARG A 177 7.84 -8.11 -12.49
N ARG A 178 6.95 -8.99 -12.97
CA ARG A 178 5.53 -8.67 -13.18
C ARG A 178 4.82 -8.41 -11.85
N SER A 179 5.09 -9.21 -10.81
CA SER A 179 4.57 -9.00 -9.45
C SER A 179 5.02 -7.65 -8.88
N MET A 180 6.27 -7.25 -9.07
CA MET A 180 6.75 -5.92 -8.65
C MET A 180 5.97 -4.78 -9.33
N GLN A 181 5.74 -4.87 -10.64
CA GLN A 181 4.93 -3.87 -11.36
C GLN A 181 3.46 -3.85 -10.90
N GLN A 182 2.92 -4.98 -10.42
CA GLN A 182 1.58 -5.03 -9.83
C GLN A 182 1.57 -4.36 -8.46
N ILE A 183 2.58 -4.63 -7.63
CA ILE A 183 2.77 -3.99 -6.32
C ILE A 183 2.88 -2.47 -6.48
N ASP A 184 3.71 -1.99 -7.42
CA ASP A 184 3.90 -0.55 -7.65
C ASP A 184 2.58 0.14 -8.03
N ARG A 185 1.78 -0.49 -8.90
CA ARG A 185 0.44 0.00 -9.25
C ARG A 185 -0.50 0.01 -8.05
N LEU A 186 -0.50 -1.05 -7.24
CA LEU A 186 -1.33 -1.13 -6.04
C LEU A 186 -0.95 -0.06 -5.01
N ILE A 187 0.35 0.21 -4.81
CA ILE A 187 0.82 1.30 -3.95
C ILE A 187 0.33 2.65 -4.46
N ALA A 188 0.44 2.91 -5.77
CA ALA A 188 -0.05 4.14 -6.37
C ALA A 188 -1.57 4.31 -6.19
N ASP A 189 -2.34 3.26 -6.44
CA ASP A 189 -3.80 3.27 -6.27
C ASP A 189 -4.22 3.47 -4.81
N LEU A 190 -3.54 2.83 -3.87
CA LEU A 190 -3.76 3.00 -2.43
C LEU A 190 -3.52 4.44 -1.99
N ASN A 191 -2.38 5.02 -2.37
CA ASN A 191 -2.03 6.38 -2.01
C ASN A 191 -3.01 7.40 -2.62
N ALA A 192 -3.41 7.19 -3.87
CA ALA A 192 -4.40 8.04 -4.53
C ALA A 192 -5.76 8.00 -3.82
N GLU A 193 -6.21 6.81 -3.41
CA GLU A 193 -7.48 6.67 -2.68
C GLU A 193 -7.40 7.28 -1.28
N ILE A 194 -6.32 7.03 -0.52
CA ILE A 194 -6.12 7.65 0.81
C ILE A 194 -6.16 9.19 0.71
N ALA A 195 -5.47 9.77 -0.29
CA ALA A 195 -5.48 11.21 -0.50
C ALA A 195 -6.89 11.74 -0.86
N ARG A 196 -7.64 11.01 -1.69
CA ARG A 196 -9.03 11.33 -2.04
C ARG A 196 -9.91 11.35 -0.79
N GLU A 197 -9.84 10.32 0.03
CA GLU A 197 -10.68 10.18 1.22
C GLU A 197 -10.33 11.21 2.29
N ASN A 198 -9.06 11.52 2.51
CA ASN A 198 -8.65 12.59 3.43
C ASN A 198 -9.20 13.96 2.99
N THR A 199 -9.17 14.23 1.68
CA THR A 199 -9.73 15.46 1.13
C THR A 199 -11.25 15.51 1.30
N PHE A 200 -11.94 14.39 1.07
CA PHE A 200 -13.37 14.26 1.32
C PHE A 200 -13.71 14.49 2.80
N LEU A 201 -13.07 13.78 3.72
CA LEU A 201 -13.28 13.92 5.17
C LEU A 201 -13.03 15.35 5.66
N GLY A 202 -11.98 16.01 5.18
CA GLY A 202 -11.67 17.40 5.53
C GLY A 202 -12.82 18.35 5.19
N ARG A 203 -13.37 18.25 3.97
CA ARG A 203 -14.51 19.08 3.54
C ARG A 203 -15.79 18.73 4.26
N GLU A 204 -16.12 17.44 4.35
CA GLU A 204 -17.42 17.01 4.84
C GLU A 204 -17.57 17.13 6.36
N ARG A 205 -16.47 17.06 7.13
CA ARG A 205 -16.53 17.33 8.58
C ARG A 205 -16.89 18.79 8.86
N THR A 206 -16.29 19.72 8.11
CA THR A 206 -16.63 21.15 8.24
C THR A 206 -18.06 21.42 7.78
N ASN A 207 -18.49 20.80 6.68
CA ASN A 207 -19.87 20.89 6.19
C ASN A 207 -20.87 20.36 7.23
N LEU A 208 -20.62 19.18 7.79
CA LEU A 208 -21.47 18.57 8.79
C LEU A 208 -21.53 19.40 10.09
N ALA A 209 -20.42 19.99 10.51
CA ALA A 209 -20.38 20.90 11.65
C ALA A 209 -21.25 22.15 11.43
N ALA A 210 -21.19 22.75 10.24
CA ALA A 210 -22.07 23.87 9.87
C ALA A 210 -23.55 23.45 9.83
N LEU A 211 -23.83 22.23 9.35
CA LEU A 211 -25.19 21.68 9.30
C LEU A 211 -25.79 21.50 10.70
N SER A 212 -24.98 21.17 11.71
CA SER A 212 -25.41 21.04 13.12
C SER A 212 -26.10 22.31 13.64
N TYR A 213 -25.52 23.48 13.33
CA TYR A 213 -26.10 24.77 13.70
C TYR A 213 -27.46 25.00 13.03
N ASN A 214 -27.58 24.69 11.74
CA ASN A 214 -28.83 24.83 11.00
C ASN A 214 -29.92 23.88 11.52
N VAL A 215 -29.56 22.65 11.89
CA VAL A 215 -30.46 21.68 12.53
C VAL A 215 -31.00 22.21 13.86
N ASN A 216 -30.15 22.84 14.68
CA ASN A 216 -30.58 23.43 15.95
C ASN A 216 -31.62 24.54 15.75
N ILE A 217 -31.40 25.43 14.78
CA ILE A 217 -32.34 26.55 14.50
C ILE A 217 -33.55 26.08 13.68
N GLY A 218 -33.50 24.90 13.07
CA GLY A 218 -34.59 24.31 12.29
C GLY A 218 -34.78 24.94 10.90
N ARG A 219 -33.80 25.71 10.42
CA ARG A 219 -33.80 26.30 9.07
C ARG A 219 -32.37 26.42 8.57
N LEU A 220 -32.19 26.47 7.27
CA LEU A 220 -30.90 26.92 6.71
C LEU A 220 -30.69 28.39 7.10
N GLY A 221 -29.83 28.62 8.09
CA GLY A 221 -29.26 29.93 8.32
C GLY A 221 -28.27 30.25 7.20
N GLY A 222 -28.17 31.52 6.80
CA GLY A 222 -27.01 31.96 6.03
C GLY A 222 -25.76 31.56 6.81
N ALA A 223 -24.81 30.88 6.15
CA ALA A 223 -23.60 30.39 6.81
C ALA A 223 -23.00 31.52 7.66
N PRO A 224 -22.64 31.29 8.95
CA PRO A 224 -22.04 32.32 9.78
C PRO A 224 -20.76 32.81 9.08
N GLY A 225 -20.79 34.03 8.56
CA GLY A 225 -19.72 34.61 7.73
C GLY A 225 -20.12 35.02 6.30
N SER A 226 -21.28 34.61 5.81
CA SER A 226 -21.87 35.10 4.54
C SER A 226 -22.85 36.25 4.78
N GLY A 227 -22.49 37.16 5.69
CA GLY A 227 -23.15 38.45 5.79
C GLY A 227 -22.91 39.18 4.47
N GLN A 228 -23.93 39.16 3.62
CA GLN A 228 -24.09 40.14 2.54
C GLN A 228 -23.80 41.51 3.14
N GLY A 229 -22.60 42.03 2.88
CA GLY A 229 -22.37 43.46 2.91
C GLY A 229 -23.33 44.04 1.90
N GLY A 230 -24.45 44.58 2.39
CA GLY A 230 -25.34 45.39 1.58
C GLY A 230 -24.51 46.55 1.04
N THR A 231 -24.09 46.45 -0.21
CA THR A 231 -23.61 47.60 -0.96
C THR A 231 -24.82 48.49 -1.18
N VAL A 232 -25.05 49.38 -0.21
CA VAL A 232 -25.89 50.56 -0.39
C VAL A 232 -25.29 51.31 -1.58
N THR A 233 -25.87 51.11 -2.75
CA THR A 233 -25.52 51.88 -3.93
C THR A 233 -26.03 53.30 -3.67
N PRO A 234 -25.17 54.33 -3.65
CA PRO A 234 -25.64 55.69 -3.48
C PRO A 234 -26.48 56.06 -4.70
N GLN A 235 -27.75 56.31 -4.46
CA GLN A 235 -28.71 56.78 -5.43
C GLN A 235 -28.21 58.11 -6.03
N PRO A 236 -28.04 58.23 -7.36
CA PRO A 236 -27.60 59.48 -7.96
C PRO A 236 -28.72 60.53 -7.81
N THR A 237 -28.37 61.65 -7.20
CA THR A 237 -29.23 62.82 -7.00
C THR A 237 -29.76 63.33 -8.34
N ARG A 238 -31.09 63.32 -8.47
CA ARG A 238 -31.81 63.88 -9.61
C ARG A 238 -31.63 65.41 -9.59
N ARG A 239 -30.91 65.96 -10.56
CA ARG A 239 -30.78 67.42 -10.77
C ARG A 239 -32.17 68.01 -11.12
N PRO A 240 -32.56 69.18 -10.59
CA PRO A 240 -33.77 69.86 -11.04
C PRO A 240 -33.53 70.54 -12.40
N VAL A 241 -34.54 70.47 -13.26
CA VAL A 241 -34.61 71.17 -14.54
C VAL A 241 -34.98 72.64 -14.28
N PRO A 242 -34.32 73.63 -14.90
CA PRO A 242 -34.77 75.00 -14.81
C PRO A 242 -36.00 75.21 -15.71
N LEU A 243 -37.05 75.80 -15.15
CA LEU A 243 -38.12 76.40 -15.93
C LEU A 243 -37.63 77.74 -16.51
N GLN A 244 -38.11 78.04 -17.71
CA GLN A 244 -37.81 79.23 -18.51
C GLN A 244 -37.88 80.54 -17.71
#